data_AF-A0A9X3X4Z1-F1
#
_entry.id   AF-A0A9X3X4Z1-F1
#
_cell.length_a   1.000
_cell.length_b   1.000
_cell.length_c   1.000
_cell.angle_alpha   90.00
_cell.angle_beta   90.00
_cell.angle_gamma   90.00
#
_symmetry.space_group_name_H-M   'P 1'
#
loop_
_entity.id
_entity.type
_entity.pdbx_description
1 polymer ?
#
loop_
_entity_poly.entity_id
_entity_poly.type
_entity_poly.pdbx_seq_one_letter_code
_entity_poly.pdbx_strand_id
1 'polypeptide(L)'
;MRSSWLASLIVPAALVATLPGCEDNSKEQEQAAGYVLDKLVPVANEDAAQVRRGLPEGAKKLGEVVDSDPGANLVALQKAVRGARASVKDLDIAKSTFFTFVDTTGIALRSEADPDLLAQKSVLSSFPSLKKALEPSAGVVEAWGEMQEMRGVRTGPDTQWVVAHPVKDKEGQVKGMFVTGWSFRRFALHLEEMAKRELLDRAAREKQKKVPIVYVFLVRDGKAYGAPVTPDVNAQAIEGLDLANKTQSGPFRGALEITNRSYGIAAQRMPDLGEGTILSVMASAI
;
A
#
# COMPACT_ATOMS: atom_id res chain seq x y z
N MET A 1 79.53 -29.91 -23.71
CA MET A 1 79.32 -29.08 -22.50
C MET A 1 79.42 -27.62 -22.96
N ARG A 2 78.43 -26.73 -22.92
CA ARG A 2 77.20 -26.59 -22.12
C ARG A 2 76.07 -26.03 -23.00
N SER A 3 74.85 -26.22 -22.53
CA SER A 3 73.57 -26.08 -23.21
C SER A 3 73.06 -24.63 -23.35
N SER A 4 72.31 -24.43 -24.43
CA SER A 4 71.31 -23.38 -24.65
C SER A 4 70.22 -23.38 -23.56
N TRP A 5 69.58 -22.24 -23.32
CA TRP A 5 68.12 -22.04 -23.15
C TRP A 5 67.83 -20.60 -22.65
N LEU A 6 67.23 -19.77 -23.51
CA LEU A 6 66.59 -18.50 -23.18
C LEU A 6 65.09 -18.78 -23.08
N ALA A 7 64.56 -18.87 -21.85
CA ALA A 7 63.13 -19.02 -21.61
C ALA A 7 62.44 -17.65 -21.69
N SER A 8 61.64 -17.44 -22.73
CA SER A 8 60.72 -16.31 -22.84
C SER A 8 59.54 -16.52 -21.89
N LEU A 9 59.32 -15.56 -21.01
CA LEU A 9 58.12 -15.41 -20.18
C LEU A 9 56.95 -15.00 -21.07
N ILE A 10 56.06 -15.94 -21.40
CA ILE A 10 54.74 -15.65 -21.95
C ILE A 10 53.77 -15.56 -20.78
N VAL A 11 53.38 -14.32 -20.45
CA VAL A 11 52.27 -14.03 -19.52
C VAL A 11 50.97 -14.31 -20.27
N PRO A 12 50.09 -15.22 -19.80
CA PRO A 12 48.76 -15.33 -20.38
C PRO A 12 47.93 -14.14 -19.91
N ALA A 13 47.68 -13.20 -20.83
CA ALA A 13 46.70 -12.14 -20.62
C ALA A 13 45.31 -12.79 -20.49
N ALA A 14 44.79 -12.80 -19.26
CA ALA A 14 43.41 -13.15 -18.98
C ALA A 14 42.50 -12.16 -19.71
N LEU A 15 41.89 -12.62 -20.81
CA LEU A 15 40.84 -11.90 -21.51
C LEU A 15 39.59 -11.94 -20.61
N VAL A 16 39.43 -10.93 -19.75
CA VAL A 16 38.16 -10.68 -19.06
C VAL A 16 37.19 -10.20 -20.12
N ALA A 17 36.39 -11.12 -20.67
CA ALA A 17 35.26 -10.80 -21.51
C ALA A 17 34.20 -10.08 -20.65
N THR A 18 34.28 -8.75 -20.58
CA THR A 18 33.17 -7.91 -20.13
C THR A 18 32.04 -8.05 -21.14
N LEU A 19 31.06 -8.91 -20.85
CA LEU A 19 29.85 -9.05 -21.66
C LEU A 19 29.12 -7.70 -21.68
N PRO A 20 28.94 -7.04 -22.85
CA PRO A 20 28.24 -5.76 -22.95
C PRO A 20 26.74 -5.83 -22.62
N GLY A 21 26.19 -7.01 -22.32
CA GLY A 21 24.75 -7.21 -22.11
C GLY A 21 24.24 -6.94 -20.69
N CYS A 22 25.09 -6.68 -19.70
CA CYS A 22 24.63 -6.44 -18.31
C CYS A 22 24.18 -5.00 -18.05
N GLU A 23 24.83 -3.99 -18.65
CA GLU A 23 24.53 -2.58 -18.38
C GLU A 23 23.26 -2.07 -19.08
N ASP A 24 22.92 -2.62 -20.25
CA ASP A 24 21.71 -2.22 -20.97
C ASP A 24 20.46 -2.79 -20.30
N ASN A 25 20.53 -4.03 -19.83
CA ASN A 25 19.44 -4.69 -19.12
C ASN A 25 19.09 -3.99 -17.80
N SER A 26 20.08 -3.52 -17.03
CA SER A 26 19.81 -2.82 -15.76
C SER A 26 19.14 -1.46 -15.98
N LYS A 27 19.57 -0.71 -16.99
CA LYS A 27 18.95 0.58 -17.35
C LYS A 27 17.50 0.41 -17.82
N GLU A 28 17.22 -0.60 -18.65
CA GLU A 28 15.85 -0.90 -19.08
C GLU A 28 14.93 -1.24 -17.90
N GLN A 29 15.44 -2.04 -16.95
CA GLN A 29 14.70 -2.40 -15.75
C GLN A 29 14.41 -1.18 -14.86
N GLU A 30 15.41 -0.34 -14.62
CA GLU A 30 15.25 0.92 -13.87
C GLU A 30 14.24 1.85 -14.54
N GLN A 31 14.25 1.93 -15.88
CA GLN A 31 13.26 2.69 -16.65
C GLN A 31 11.86 2.10 -16.53
N ALA A 32 11.71 0.77 -16.52
CA ALA A 32 10.42 0.13 -16.32
C ALA A 32 9.85 0.41 -14.92
N ALA A 33 10.68 0.25 -13.88
CA ALA A 33 10.28 0.56 -12.51
C ALA A 33 9.94 2.05 -12.33
N GLY A 34 10.77 2.94 -12.87
CA GLY A 34 10.55 4.38 -12.84
C GLY A 34 9.27 4.80 -13.57
N TYR A 35 9.03 4.28 -14.78
CA TYR A 35 7.80 4.53 -15.54
C TYR A 35 6.55 4.15 -14.74
N VAL A 36 6.56 2.96 -14.14
CA VAL A 36 5.41 2.50 -13.34
C VAL A 36 5.24 3.35 -12.09
N LEU A 37 6.31 3.67 -11.37
CA LEU A 37 6.24 4.52 -10.19
C LEU A 37 5.58 5.87 -10.51
N ASP A 38 5.98 6.51 -11.61
CA ASP A 38 5.44 7.79 -12.05
C ASP A 38 3.92 7.72 -12.33
N LYS A 39 3.38 6.53 -12.66
CA LYS A 39 1.93 6.28 -12.83
C LYS A 39 1.21 5.96 -11.53
N LEU A 40 1.86 5.25 -10.61
CA LEU A 40 1.23 4.81 -9.36
C LEU A 40 1.17 5.91 -8.30
N VAL A 41 2.14 6.82 -8.26
CA VAL A 41 2.15 7.94 -7.28
C VAL A 41 0.84 8.76 -7.30
N PRO A 42 0.37 9.29 -8.45
CA PRO A 42 -0.87 10.07 -8.46
C PRO A 42 -2.10 9.24 -8.10
N VAL A 43 -2.12 7.95 -8.48
CA VAL A 43 -3.21 7.02 -8.14
C VAL A 43 -3.28 6.84 -6.63
N ALA A 44 -2.15 6.52 -5.99
CA ALA A 44 -2.11 6.27 -4.56
C ALA A 44 -2.49 7.51 -3.73
N ASN A 45 -2.06 8.70 -4.16
CA ASN A 45 -2.48 9.96 -3.52
C ASN A 45 -3.99 10.19 -3.65
N GLU A 46 -4.54 9.96 -4.84
CA GLU A 46 -5.97 10.13 -5.08
C GLU A 46 -6.82 9.11 -4.31
N ASP A 47 -6.39 7.85 -4.21
CA ASP A 47 -7.09 6.83 -3.39
C ASP A 47 -7.18 7.26 -1.92
N ALA A 48 -6.13 7.86 -1.37
CA ALA A 48 -6.15 8.38 0.01
C ALA A 48 -7.01 9.64 0.12
N ALA A 49 -6.96 10.52 -0.88
CA ALA A 49 -7.79 11.71 -0.93
C ALA A 49 -9.29 11.37 -1.01
N GLN A 50 -9.69 10.35 -1.77
CA GLN A 50 -11.07 9.87 -1.84
C GLN A 50 -11.61 9.51 -0.46
N VAL A 51 -10.86 8.75 0.34
CA VAL A 51 -11.28 8.42 1.70
C VAL A 51 -11.42 9.67 2.56
N ARG A 52 -10.44 10.58 2.53
CA ARG A 52 -10.47 11.82 3.32
C ARG A 52 -11.63 12.75 2.97
N ARG A 53 -11.95 12.88 1.68
CA ARG A 53 -13.06 13.72 1.20
C ARG A 53 -14.42 13.07 1.44
N GLY A 54 -14.52 11.76 1.22
CA GLY A 54 -15.77 11.04 1.29
C GLY A 54 -16.23 10.72 2.71
N LEU A 55 -15.30 10.46 3.63
CA LEU A 55 -15.64 9.99 4.98
C LEU A 55 -16.53 10.95 5.78
N PRO A 56 -16.30 12.29 5.77
CA PRO A 56 -17.19 13.25 6.41
C PRO A 56 -18.62 13.21 5.86
N GLU A 57 -18.80 13.14 4.54
CA GLU A 57 -20.12 13.06 3.92
C GLU A 57 -20.80 11.73 4.25
N GLY A 58 -20.06 10.62 4.23
CA GLY A 58 -20.57 9.30 4.60
C GLY A 58 -21.01 9.25 6.06
N ALA A 59 -20.23 9.84 6.96
CA ALA A 59 -20.55 9.90 8.38
C ALA A 59 -21.81 10.74 8.63
N LYS A 60 -22.02 11.82 7.88
CA LYS A 60 -23.25 12.61 7.91
C LYS A 60 -24.47 11.78 7.49
N LYS A 61 -24.39 11.08 6.35
CA LYS A 61 -25.49 10.23 5.86
C LYS A 61 -25.79 9.07 6.80
N LEU A 62 -24.77 8.49 7.41
CA LEU A 62 -24.94 7.48 8.44
C LEU A 62 -25.67 8.06 9.66
N GLY A 63 -25.31 9.26 10.09
CA GLY A 63 -25.94 9.97 11.19
C GLY A 63 -27.44 10.26 11.01
N GLU A 64 -27.90 10.43 9.77
CA GLU A 64 -29.32 10.67 9.46
C GLU A 64 -30.22 9.46 9.74
N VAL A 65 -29.64 8.25 9.81
CA VAL A 65 -30.35 6.97 9.93
C VAL A 65 -29.97 6.17 11.18
N VAL A 66 -28.92 6.57 11.90
CA VAL A 66 -28.52 5.91 13.15
C VAL A 66 -29.50 6.30 14.26
N ASP A 67 -30.06 5.30 14.95
CA ASP A 67 -30.97 5.49 16.08
C ASP A 67 -30.23 6.06 17.31
N SER A 68 -31.01 6.53 18.27
CA SER A 68 -30.58 6.83 19.64
C SER A 68 -29.81 5.67 20.30
N ASP A 69 -30.18 4.42 20.00
CA ASP A 69 -29.45 3.19 20.35
C ASP A 69 -29.03 2.42 19.08
N PRO A 70 -27.82 2.68 18.55
CA PRO A 70 -27.31 2.00 17.35
C PRO A 70 -27.17 0.48 17.52
N GLY A 71 -27.09 -0.02 18.77
CA GLY A 71 -26.94 -1.44 19.07
C GLY A 71 -28.24 -2.23 18.99
N ALA A 72 -29.40 -1.56 19.06
CA ALA A 72 -30.71 -2.21 19.11
C ALA A 72 -31.06 -2.99 17.82
N ASN A 73 -30.59 -2.53 16.65
CA ASN A 73 -30.87 -3.17 15.37
C ASN A 73 -29.63 -3.24 14.48
N LEU A 74 -28.80 -4.25 14.76
CA LEU A 74 -27.53 -4.47 14.06
C LEU A 74 -27.70 -4.75 12.56
N VAL A 75 -28.82 -5.36 12.15
CA VAL A 75 -29.11 -5.60 10.72
C VAL A 75 -29.39 -4.28 9.99
N ALA A 76 -30.16 -3.38 10.61
CA ALA A 76 -30.40 -2.05 10.06
C ALA A 76 -29.10 -1.22 10.04
N LEU A 77 -28.28 -1.30 11.10
CA LEU A 77 -26.99 -0.62 11.16
C LEU A 77 -26.04 -1.07 10.04
N GLN A 78 -25.94 -2.37 9.79
CA GLN A 78 -25.11 -2.90 8.70
C GLN A 78 -25.56 -2.36 7.33
N LYS A 79 -26.88 -2.32 7.08
CA LYS A 79 -27.44 -1.72 5.86
C LYS A 79 -27.15 -0.22 5.78
N ALA A 80 -27.24 0.49 6.89
CA ALA A 80 -26.94 1.91 6.98
C ALA A 80 -25.47 2.21 6.66
N VAL A 81 -24.52 1.44 7.21
CA VAL A 81 -23.08 1.55 6.89
C VAL A 81 -22.85 1.37 5.39
N ARG A 82 -23.41 0.32 4.79
CA ARG A 82 -23.32 0.07 3.34
C ARG A 82 -23.93 1.18 2.51
N GLY A 83 -25.09 1.69 2.92
CA GLY A 83 -25.78 2.80 2.25
C GLY A 83 -25.01 4.12 2.35
N ALA A 84 -24.42 4.41 3.50
CA ALA A 84 -23.59 5.59 3.72
C ALA A 84 -22.35 5.58 2.82
N ARG A 85 -21.69 4.42 2.66
CA ARG A 85 -20.60 4.25 1.70
C ARG A 85 -21.07 4.44 0.25
N ALA A 86 -22.07 3.66 -0.18
CA ALA A 86 -22.51 3.63 -1.57
C ALA A 86 -23.14 4.95 -2.07
N SER A 87 -23.64 5.78 -1.14
CA SER A 87 -24.26 7.06 -1.47
C SER A 87 -23.25 8.21 -1.62
N VAL A 88 -21.97 7.99 -1.33
CA VAL A 88 -20.92 9.00 -1.47
C VAL A 88 -19.95 8.54 -2.55
N LYS A 89 -19.87 9.28 -3.66
CA LYS A 89 -19.09 8.88 -4.84
C LYS A 89 -17.65 8.50 -4.51
N ASP A 90 -16.97 9.32 -3.69
CA ASP A 90 -15.59 9.07 -3.29
C ASP A 90 -15.46 7.77 -2.46
N LEU A 91 -16.40 7.47 -1.56
CA LEU A 91 -16.37 6.23 -0.77
C LEU A 91 -16.82 4.99 -1.55
N ASP A 92 -17.69 5.17 -2.54
CA ASP A 92 -18.18 4.06 -3.35
C ASP A 92 -17.06 3.45 -4.22
N ILE A 93 -16.14 4.31 -4.69
CA ILE A 93 -14.98 3.90 -5.49
C ILE A 93 -13.70 3.71 -4.67
N ALA A 94 -13.71 4.07 -3.38
CA ALA A 94 -12.52 3.98 -2.52
C ALA A 94 -12.01 2.54 -2.41
N LYS A 95 -10.68 2.40 -2.27
CA LYS A 95 -9.99 1.10 -2.14
C LYS A 95 -9.96 0.57 -0.70
N SER A 96 -10.74 1.18 0.18
CA SER A 96 -10.90 0.74 1.56
C SER A 96 -11.32 -0.72 1.61
N THR A 97 -10.71 -1.47 2.53
CA THR A 97 -10.97 -2.91 2.70
C THR A 97 -12.05 -3.18 3.73
N PHE A 98 -12.50 -2.17 4.47
CA PHE A 98 -13.59 -2.27 5.44
C PHE A 98 -14.28 -0.92 5.64
N PHE A 99 -15.54 -0.97 6.06
CA PHE A 99 -16.32 0.16 6.53
C PHE A 99 -17.14 -0.31 7.72
N THR A 100 -17.01 0.36 8.86
CA THR A 100 -17.62 -0.08 10.11
C THR A 100 -18.12 1.09 10.94
N PHE A 101 -19.22 0.89 11.67
CA PHE A 101 -19.64 1.79 12.72
C PHE A 101 -19.05 1.34 14.05
N VAL A 102 -18.39 2.26 14.74
CA VAL A 102 -17.83 2.05 16.07
C VAL A 102 -18.55 2.96 17.05
N ASP A 103 -19.03 2.41 18.16
CA ASP A 103 -19.71 3.20 19.19
C ASP A 103 -18.77 4.14 19.95
N THR A 104 -19.33 4.93 20.87
CA THR A 104 -18.58 5.88 21.69
C THR A 104 -17.60 5.25 22.67
N THR A 105 -17.69 3.93 22.91
CA THR A 105 -16.74 3.18 23.74
C THR A 105 -15.57 2.62 22.93
N GLY A 106 -15.64 2.69 21.60
CA GLY A 106 -14.63 2.16 20.70
C GLY A 106 -14.90 0.74 20.22
N ILE A 107 -16.10 0.19 20.47
CA ILE A 107 -16.49 -1.15 20.04
C ILE A 107 -17.15 -1.07 18.66
N ALA A 108 -16.61 -1.84 17.71
CA ALA A 108 -17.21 -1.98 16.39
C ALA A 108 -18.53 -2.77 16.51
N LEU A 109 -19.65 -2.10 16.29
CA LEU A 109 -20.96 -2.75 16.38
C LEU A 109 -21.22 -3.61 15.15
N ARG A 110 -21.05 -3.02 13.95
CA ARG A 110 -21.19 -3.70 12.67
C ARG A 110 -20.35 -3.09 11.55
N SER A 111 -19.75 -3.98 10.77
CA SER A 111 -19.13 -3.72 9.48
C SER A 111 -20.08 -4.10 8.33
N GLU A 112 -19.91 -3.48 7.17
CA GLU A 112 -20.62 -3.90 5.95
C GLU A 112 -20.13 -5.25 5.38
N ALA A 113 -18.96 -5.71 5.84
CA ALA A 113 -18.31 -6.95 5.39
C ALA A 113 -19.07 -8.20 5.83
N ASP A 114 -18.95 -9.27 5.04
CA ASP A 114 -19.47 -10.60 5.35
C ASP A 114 -18.41 -11.67 5.00
N PRO A 115 -17.83 -12.39 5.98
CA PRO A 115 -18.14 -12.32 7.41
C PRO A 115 -17.67 -11.00 8.07
N ASP A 116 -18.46 -10.50 9.02
CA ASP A 116 -18.09 -9.34 9.85
C ASP A 116 -17.11 -9.77 10.95
N LEU A 117 -15.81 -9.68 10.65
CA LEU A 117 -14.75 -9.99 11.61
C LEU A 117 -14.59 -8.91 12.69
N LEU A 118 -15.06 -7.69 12.45
CA LEU A 118 -14.88 -6.55 13.34
C LEU A 118 -15.92 -6.47 14.45
N ALA A 119 -17.07 -7.12 14.27
CA ALA A 119 -18.14 -7.14 15.26
C ALA A 119 -17.62 -7.44 16.67
N GLN A 120 -17.98 -6.56 17.62
CA GLN A 120 -17.63 -6.64 19.05
C GLN A 120 -16.15 -6.50 19.37
N LYS A 121 -15.33 -6.01 18.43
CA LYS A 121 -13.90 -5.75 18.66
C LYS A 121 -13.66 -4.29 19.02
N SER A 122 -12.71 -4.08 19.93
CA SER A 122 -12.25 -2.75 20.30
C SER A 122 -11.27 -2.21 19.27
N VAL A 123 -11.70 -1.21 18.50
CA VAL A 123 -10.84 -0.52 17.53
C VAL A 123 -9.83 0.38 18.26
N LEU A 124 -10.24 0.99 19.38
CA LEU A 124 -9.38 1.90 20.16
C LEU A 124 -8.22 1.18 20.86
N SER A 125 -8.30 -0.13 21.05
CA SER A 125 -7.19 -0.93 21.58
C SER A 125 -6.02 -1.03 20.61
N SER A 126 -6.30 -1.16 19.31
CA SER A 126 -5.28 -1.17 18.25
C SER A 126 -4.92 0.23 17.75
N PHE A 127 -5.86 1.19 17.84
CA PHE A 127 -5.69 2.54 17.30
C PHE A 127 -6.13 3.62 18.31
N PRO A 128 -5.38 3.85 19.41
CA PRO A 128 -5.82 4.75 20.48
C PRO A 128 -6.04 6.20 20.05
N SER A 129 -5.32 6.68 19.04
CA SER A 129 -5.45 8.04 18.51
C SER A 129 -6.83 8.32 17.90
N LEU A 130 -7.56 7.29 17.46
CA LEU A 130 -8.91 7.44 16.90
C LEU A 130 -9.94 7.89 17.95
N LYS A 131 -9.62 7.82 19.25
CA LYS A 131 -10.49 8.36 20.30
C LYS A 131 -10.81 9.85 20.07
N LYS A 132 -9.89 10.59 19.45
CA LYS A 132 -10.10 12.00 19.06
C LYS A 132 -11.28 12.18 18.11
N ALA A 133 -11.61 11.19 17.28
CA ALA A 133 -12.74 11.25 16.35
C ALA A 133 -14.10 11.30 17.06
N LEU A 134 -14.16 11.01 18.36
CA LEU A 134 -15.38 11.12 19.16
C LEU A 134 -15.63 12.55 19.70
N GLU A 135 -14.68 13.46 19.52
CA GLU A 135 -14.88 14.87 19.87
C GLU A 135 -15.88 15.50 18.87
N PRO A 136 -16.89 16.28 19.33
CA PRO A 136 -17.90 16.83 18.43
C PRO A 136 -17.35 17.70 17.29
N SER A 137 -16.20 18.35 17.48
CA SER A 137 -15.55 19.18 16.46
C SER A 137 -14.40 18.48 15.75
N ALA A 138 -14.21 17.18 15.98
CA ALA A 138 -13.18 16.44 15.28
C ALA A 138 -13.44 16.45 13.78
N GLY A 139 -12.39 16.75 13.02
CA GLY A 139 -12.37 16.45 11.59
C GLY A 139 -12.04 14.97 11.36
N VAL A 140 -11.49 14.68 10.19
CA VAL A 140 -10.92 13.37 9.88
C VAL A 140 -9.74 13.09 10.82
N VAL A 141 -9.74 11.91 11.45
CA VAL A 141 -8.65 11.43 12.29
C VAL A 141 -8.05 10.17 11.67
N GLU A 142 -6.73 10.15 11.53
CA GLU A 142 -5.98 9.05 10.93
C GLU A 142 -5.13 8.33 11.98
N ALA A 143 -4.96 7.03 11.80
CA ALA A 143 -4.12 6.18 12.63
C ALA A 143 -3.44 5.11 11.78
N TRP A 144 -2.29 4.65 12.26
CA TRP A 144 -1.58 3.50 11.73
C TRP A 144 -1.37 2.49 12.85
N GLY A 145 -1.44 1.21 12.53
CA GLY A 145 -1.32 0.15 13.52
C GLY A 145 -1.69 -1.21 12.94
N GLU A 146 -1.86 -2.20 13.81
CA GLU A 146 -2.18 -3.56 13.42
C GLU A 146 -3.42 -4.09 14.16
N MET A 147 -4.34 -4.69 13.41
CA MET A 147 -5.51 -5.38 13.92
C MET A 147 -5.80 -6.59 13.05
N GLN A 148 -5.88 -7.77 13.66
CA GLN A 148 -6.05 -9.03 12.94
C GLN A 148 -7.33 -9.05 12.10
N GLU A 149 -8.38 -8.40 12.57
CA GLU A 149 -9.69 -8.37 11.93
C GLU A 149 -9.75 -7.42 10.72
N MET A 150 -8.88 -6.41 10.67
CA MET A 150 -8.74 -5.47 9.53
C MET A 150 -7.67 -5.92 8.53
N ARG A 151 -6.91 -6.97 8.87
CA ARG A 151 -5.87 -7.47 7.98
C ARG A 151 -6.53 -8.11 6.76
N GLY A 152 -6.12 -7.70 5.57
CA GLY A 152 -6.63 -8.27 4.34
C GLY A 152 -6.00 -9.62 3.96
N VAL A 153 -5.10 -10.16 4.79
CA VAL A 153 -4.28 -11.35 4.49
C VAL A 153 -4.46 -12.45 5.53
N ARG A 154 -4.19 -13.71 5.15
CA ARG A 154 -4.39 -14.85 6.06
C ARG A 154 -3.32 -14.92 7.15
N THR A 155 -2.09 -14.52 6.85
CA THR A 155 -0.91 -14.69 7.72
C THR A 155 0.04 -13.50 7.62
N GLY A 156 0.86 -13.34 8.66
CA GLY A 156 1.89 -12.30 8.75
C GLY A 156 1.37 -10.96 9.27
N PRO A 157 2.29 -10.08 9.72
CA PRO A 157 1.96 -8.71 10.06
C PRO A 157 1.59 -7.92 8.80
N ASP A 158 0.71 -6.95 8.99
CA ASP A 158 0.23 -6.05 7.96
C ASP A 158 -0.19 -4.77 8.65
N THR A 159 0.47 -3.66 8.34
CA THR A 159 0.06 -2.35 8.87
C THR A 159 -1.23 -1.92 8.19
N GLN A 160 -2.17 -1.40 8.96
CA GLN A 160 -3.35 -0.71 8.43
C GLN A 160 -3.19 0.78 8.55
N TRP A 161 -3.66 1.49 7.53
CA TRP A 161 -4.08 2.88 7.65
C TRP A 161 -5.57 2.89 7.97
N VAL A 162 -5.95 3.54 9.06
CA VAL A 162 -7.32 3.62 9.55
C VAL A 162 -7.72 5.08 9.69
N VAL A 163 -8.90 5.40 9.20
CA VAL A 163 -9.46 6.75 9.15
C VAL A 163 -10.83 6.73 9.82
N ALA A 164 -11.06 7.68 10.72
CA ALA A 164 -12.31 7.84 11.44
C ALA A 164 -12.86 9.26 11.33
N HIS A 165 -14.19 9.37 11.36
CA HIS A 165 -14.90 10.64 11.47
C HIS A 165 -16.11 10.48 12.41
N PRO A 166 -16.46 11.48 13.25
CA PRO A 166 -17.62 11.38 14.12
C PRO A 166 -18.91 11.19 13.31
N VAL A 167 -19.78 10.31 13.82
CA VAL A 167 -21.17 10.17 13.38
C VAL A 167 -22.05 10.88 14.40
N LYS A 168 -22.81 11.86 13.93
CA LYS A 168 -23.72 12.66 14.76
C LYS A 168 -25.16 12.40 14.37
N ASP A 169 -26.06 12.33 15.34
CA ASP A 169 -27.50 12.31 15.06
C ASP A 169 -28.01 13.69 14.56
N LYS A 170 -29.33 13.78 14.37
CA LYS A 170 -29.99 15.01 13.88
C LYS A 170 -29.90 16.16 14.88
N GLU A 171 -29.74 15.83 16.16
CA GLU A 171 -29.55 16.74 17.28
C GLU A 171 -28.08 17.17 17.43
N GLY A 172 -27.17 16.61 16.63
CA GLY A 172 -25.75 16.92 16.63
C GLY A 172 -24.96 16.16 17.70
N GLN A 173 -25.58 15.22 18.42
CA GLN A 173 -24.92 14.38 19.41
C GLN A 173 -24.10 13.28 18.73
N VAL A 174 -22.85 13.13 19.16
CA VAL A 174 -21.98 12.04 18.68
C VAL A 174 -22.51 10.69 19.18
N LYS A 175 -22.85 9.79 18.24
CA LYS A 175 -23.29 8.42 18.53
C LYS A 175 -22.17 7.39 18.39
N GLY A 176 -21.07 7.78 17.76
CA GLY A 176 -19.95 6.93 17.47
C GLY A 176 -19.08 7.55 16.38
N MET A 177 -18.34 6.71 15.67
CA MET A 177 -17.50 7.10 14.55
C MET A 177 -17.67 6.14 13.38
N PHE A 178 -17.60 6.71 12.18
CA PHE A 178 -17.54 5.93 10.94
C PHE A 178 -16.08 5.68 10.63
N VAL A 179 -15.70 4.41 10.57
CA VAL A 179 -14.30 3.99 10.46
C VAL A 179 -14.10 3.19 9.19
N THR A 180 -13.07 3.53 8.45
CA THR A 180 -12.65 2.85 7.22
C THR A 180 -11.14 2.88 7.09
N GLY A 181 -10.61 2.29 6.03
CA GLY A 181 -9.19 2.26 5.74
C GLY A 181 -8.80 1.03 4.96
N TRP A 182 -7.51 0.76 4.90
CA TRP A 182 -6.98 -0.41 4.20
C TRP A 182 -5.73 -0.96 4.88
N SER A 183 -5.48 -2.24 4.60
CA SER A 183 -4.22 -2.87 4.92
C SER A 183 -3.18 -2.61 3.84
N PHE A 184 -1.91 -2.44 4.23
CA PHE A 184 -0.83 -2.09 3.32
C PHE A 184 -0.63 -3.17 2.25
N ARG A 185 -0.69 -4.45 2.61
CA ARG A 185 -0.57 -5.54 1.62
C ARG A 185 -1.71 -5.56 0.60
N ARG A 186 -2.94 -5.19 0.99
CA ARG A 186 -4.07 -5.09 0.06
C ARG A 186 -3.96 -3.86 -0.83
N PHE A 187 -3.51 -2.75 -0.29
CA PHE A 187 -3.27 -1.56 -1.09
C PHE A 187 -2.11 -1.76 -2.08
N ALA A 188 -1.03 -2.42 -1.65
CA ALA A 188 0.06 -2.84 -2.53
C ALA A 188 -0.42 -3.77 -3.66
N LEU A 189 -1.31 -4.74 -3.37
CA LEU A 189 -1.92 -5.58 -4.40
C LEU A 189 -2.70 -4.76 -5.42
N HIS A 190 -3.51 -3.80 -4.98
CA HIS A 190 -4.24 -2.90 -5.88
C HIS A 190 -3.29 -2.15 -6.82
N LEU A 191 -2.24 -1.53 -6.27
CA LEU A 191 -1.25 -0.81 -7.04
C LEU A 191 -0.45 -1.75 -7.98
N GLU A 192 -0.17 -2.98 -7.56
CA GLU A 192 0.50 -3.98 -8.39
C GLU A 192 -0.37 -4.43 -9.58
N GLU A 193 -1.68 -4.59 -9.39
CA GLU A 193 -2.60 -4.88 -10.49
C GLU A 193 -2.66 -3.74 -11.51
N MET A 194 -2.60 -2.49 -11.04
CA MET A 194 -2.50 -1.32 -11.92
C MET A 194 -1.16 -1.27 -12.65
N ALA A 195 -0.05 -1.53 -11.95
CA ALA A 195 1.27 -1.62 -12.54
C ALA A 195 1.34 -2.64 -13.68
N LYS A 196 0.73 -3.82 -13.47
CA LYS A 196 0.65 -4.87 -14.49
C LYS A 196 -0.09 -4.39 -15.74
N ARG A 197 -1.21 -3.69 -15.57
CA ARG A 197 -1.98 -3.11 -16.69
C ARG A 197 -1.17 -2.05 -17.44
N GLU A 198 -0.51 -1.15 -16.71
CA GLU A 198 0.34 -0.11 -17.31
C GLU A 198 1.49 -0.69 -18.14
N LEU A 199 2.13 -1.76 -17.66
CA LEU A 199 3.19 -2.45 -18.38
C LEU A 199 2.67 -3.22 -19.60
N LEU A 200 1.48 -3.84 -19.50
CA LEU A 200 0.82 -4.48 -20.64
C LEU A 200 0.50 -3.46 -21.74
N ASP A 201 -0.09 -2.32 -21.36
CA ASP A 201 -0.42 -1.26 -22.30
C ASP A 201 0.83 -0.66 -22.94
N ARG A 202 1.89 -0.46 -22.15
CA ARG A 202 3.19 -0.02 -22.66
C ARG A 202 3.77 -1.03 -23.66
N ALA A 203 3.81 -2.31 -23.31
CA ALA A 203 4.33 -3.35 -24.19
C ALA A 203 3.55 -3.44 -25.51
N ALA A 204 2.23 -3.28 -25.47
CA ALA A 204 1.39 -3.22 -26.67
C ALA A 204 1.73 -2.01 -27.56
N ARG A 205 1.90 -0.82 -26.96
CA ARG A 205 2.30 0.41 -27.70
C ARG A 205 3.70 0.29 -28.31
N GLU A 206 4.63 -0.31 -27.57
CA GLU A 206 6.04 -0.48 -27.97
C GLU A 206 6.28 -1.75 -28.81
N LYS A 207 5.24 -2.54 -29.08
CA LYS A 207 5.29 -3.82 -29.81
C LYS A 207 6.28 -4.82 -29.18
N GLN A 208 6.43 -4.78 -27.85
CA GLN A 208 7.24 -5.71 -27.09
C GLN A 208 6.51 -7.05 -26.92
N LYS A 209 7.23 -8.15 -27.13
CA LYS A 209 6.68 -9.52 -27.00
C LYS A 209 6.64 -10.02 -25.56
N LYS A 210 7.35 -9.34 -24.66
CA LYS A 210 7.49 -9.73 -23.26
C LYS A 210 7.17 -8.53 -22.38
N VAL A 211 6.68 -8.80 -21.18
CA VAL A 211 6.27 -7.80 -20.19
C VAL A 211 7.06 -8.06 -18.92
N PRO A 212 7.69 -7.04 -18.32
CA PRO A 212 8.36 -7.19 -17.04
C PRO A 212 7.45 -7.76 -15.97
N ILE A 213 8.01 -8.62 -15.12
CA ILE A 213 7.38 -8.96 -13.84
C ILE A 213 7.51 -7.74 -12.94
N VAL A 214 6.42 -7.32 -12.32
CA VAL A 214 6.39 -6.17 -11.43
C VAL A 214 5.87 -6.56 -10.05
N TYR A 215 6.51 -6.00 -9.02
CA TYR A 215 6.07 -6.04 -7.64
C TYR A 215 5.99 -4.61 -7.11
N VAL A 216 4.98 -4.36 -6.28
CA VAL A 216 4.81 -3.06 -5.62
C VAL A 216 4.86 -3.26 -4.10
N PHE A 217 5.55 -2.36 -3.43
CA PHE A 217 5.72 -2.36 -1.98
C PHE A 217 5.37 -1.00 -1.41
N LEU A 218 4.66 -1.01 -0.29
CA LEU A 218 4.65 0.12 0.65
C LEU A 218 5.71 -0.15 1.70
N VAL A 219 6.57 0.83 1.96
CA VAL A 219 7.63 0.72 2.96
C VAL A 219 7.35 1.72 4.07
N ARG A 220 7.33 1.24 5.31
CA ARG A 220 7.12 2.06 6.50
C ARG A 220 7.89 1.45 7.66
N ASP A 221 8.56 2.29 8.44
CA ASP A 221 9.35 1.87 9.61
C ASP A 221 10.36 0.75 9.29
N GLY A 222 10.96 0.82 8.09
CA GLY A 222 11.92 -0.17 7.59
C GLY A 222 11.32 -1.50 7.14
N LYS A 223 9.99 -1.65 7.12
CA LYS A 223 9.28 -2.85 6.69
C LYS A 223 8.64 -2.70 5.33
N ALA A 224 8.74 -3.73 4.50
CA ALA A 224 8.20 -3.73 3.14
C ALA A 224 6.95 -4.62 3.05
N TYR A 225 5.84 -4.00 2.66
CA TYR A 225 4.53 -4.63 2.52
C TYR A 225 4.20 -4.77 1.04
N GLY A 226 4.43 -5.96 0.49
CA GLY A 226 4.03 -6.33 -0.86
C GLY A 226 2.64 -6.97 -0.91
N ALA A 227 2.16 -7.27 -2.12
CA ALA A 227 0.95 -8.06 -2.31
C ALA A 227 0.98 -9.40 -1.54
N PRO A 228 -0.18 -10.01 -1.21
CA PRO A 228 -0.23 -11.20 -0.35
C PRO A 228 0.57 -12.41 -0.81
N VAL A 229 0.88 -12.49 -2.10
CA VAL A 229 1.63 -13.61 -2.73
C VAL A 229 3.04 -13.19 -3.18
N THR A 230 3.47 -11.98 -2.84
CA THR A 230 4.83 -11.51 -3.14
C THR A 230 5.85 -12.37 -2.40
N PRO A 231 6.90 -12.88 -3.06
CA PRO A 231 7.95 -13.66 -2.40
C PRO A 231 8.64 -12.89 -1.27
N ASP A 232 8.83 -13.52 -0.10
CA ASP A 232 9.44 -12.86 1.07
C ASP A 232 10.86 -12.35 0.78
N VAL A 233 11.63 -13.08 -0.04
CA VAL A 233 12.98 -12.65 -0.47
C VAL A 233 12.97 -11.30 -1.19
N ASN A 234 11.86 -10.96 -1.87
CA ASN A 234 11.71 -9.67 -2.53
C ASN A 234 11.45 -8.56 -1.51
N ALA A 235 10.57 -8.81 -0.53
CA ALA A 235 10.33 -7.85 0.55
C ALA A 235 11.61 -7.59 1.35
N GLN A 236 12.34 -8.64 1.73
CA GLN A 236 13.61 -8.54 2.44
C GLN A 236 14.68 -7.73 1.67
N ALA A 237 14.75 -7.92 0.34
CA ALA A 237 15.65 -7.12 -0.49
C ALA A 237 15.30 -5.63 -0.45
N ILE A 238 14.01 -5.28 -0.52
CA ILE A 238 13.53 -3.90 -0.40
C ILE A 238 13.83 -3.30 0.98
N GLU A 239 13.62 -4.08 2.06
CA GLU A 239 13.95 -3.65 3.43
C GLU A 239 15.45 -3.31 3.57
N GLY A 240 16.32 -4.07 2.90
CA GLY A 240 17.77 -3.86 2.91
C GLY A 240 18.27 -2.65 2.12
N LEU A 241 17.42 -1.96 1.35
CA LEU A 241 17.85 -0.83 0.50
C LEU A 241 18.03 0.49 1.24
N ASP A 242 17.54 0.62 2.48
CA ASP A 242 17.49 1.89 3.21
C ASP A 242 16.83 3.01 2.37
N LEU A 243 15.63 2.71 1.89
CA LEU A 243 14.86 3.64 1.05
C LEU A 243 14.54 4.95 1.77
N ALA A 244 14.48 4.93 3.11
CA ALA A 244 14.30 6.14 3.92
C ALA A 244 15.39 7.17 3.60
N ASN A 245 16.67 6.76 3.61
CA ASN A 245 17.76 7.67 3.29
C ASN A 245 17.88 7.94 1.79
N LYS A 246 17.72 6.91 0.94
CA LYS A 246 17.87 7.06 -0.52
C LYS A 246 16.84 7.98 -1.17
N THR A 247 15.68 8.15 -0.54
CA THR A 247 14.59 9.01 -1.06
C THR A 247 14.54 10.41 -0.44
N GLN A 248 15.51 10.79 0.41
CA GLN A 248 15.52 12.12 1.05
C GLN A 248 15.62 13.26 0.03
N SER A 249 16.39 13.07 -1.05
CA SER A 249 16.63 14.08 -2.08
C SER A 249 15.69 13.98 -3.28
N GLY A 250 14.64 13.14 -3.20
CA GLY A 250 13.71 12.90 -4.29
C GLY A 250 13.54 11.41 -4.61
N PRO A 251 12.90 11.07 -5.75
CA PRO A 251 12.73 9.68 -6.15
C PRO A 251 14.07 8.95 -6.32
N PHE A 252 14.16 7.75 -5.76
CA PHE A 252 15.29 6.85 -5.94
C PHE A 252 15.07 5.96 -7.15
N ARG A 253 16.15 5.67 -7.90
CA ARG A 253 16.21 4.63 -8.93
C ARG A 253 17.51 3.85 -8.79
N GLY A 254 17.48 2.55 -9.07
CA GLY A 254 18.68 1.70 -9.08
C GLY A 254 18.34 0.25 -9.38
N ALA A 255 19.34 -0.60 -9.52
CA ALA A 255 19.17 -2.04 -9.76
C ALA A 255 19.56 -2.89 -8.56
N LEU A 256 19.00 -4.09 -8.47
CA LEU A 256 19.39 -5.13 -7.53
C LEU A 256 19.27 -6.52 -8.16
N GLU A 257 19.97 -7.49 -7.61
CA GLU A 257 19.86 -8.89 -8.02
C GLU A 257 19.33 -9.73 -6.86
N ILE A 258 18.26 -10.49 -7.10
CA ILE A 258 17.67 -11.43 -6.13
C ILE A 258 17.64 -12.79 -6.80
N THR A 259 18.25 -13.78 -6.14
CA THR A 259 18.21 -15.19 -6.59
C THR A 259 18.54 -15.37 -8.08
N ASN A 260 19.62 -14.71 -8.54
CA ASN A 260 20.10 -14.69 -9.93
C ASN A 260 19.14 -14.04 -10.95
N ARG A 261 18.25 -13.15 -10.48
CA ARG A 261 17.40 -12.32 -11.32
C ARG A 261 17.65 -10.86 -11.01
N SER A 262 18.03 -10.10 -12.02
CA SER A 262 18.16 -8.65 -11.93
C SER A 262 16.79 -7.99 -11.99
N TYR A 263 16.64 -6.96 -11.15
CA TYR A 263 15.47 -6.09 -11.08
C TYR A 263 15.92 -4.64 -11.02
N GLY A 264 15.11 -3.78 -11.63
CA GLY A 264 15.16 -2.35 -11.47
C GLY A 264 14.21 -1.94 -10.37
N ILE A 265 14.60 -0.92 -9.62
CA ILE A 265 13.89 -0.38 -8.48
C ILE A 265 13.66 1.09 -8.71
N ALA A 266 12.45 1.53 -8.39
CA ALA A 266 12.15 2.93 -8.20
C ALA A 266 11.42 3.10 -6.88
N ALA A 267 11.67 4.19 -6.16
CA ALA A 267 10.96 4.48 -4.91
C ALA A 267 10.77 5.98 -4.69
N GLN A 268 9.66 6.35 -4.05
CA GLN A 268 9.36 7.74 -3.71
C GLN A 268 8.61 7.82 -2.38
N ARG A 269 8.89 8.87 -1.59
CA ARG A 269 8.13 9.18 -0.37
C ARG A 269 6.68 9.56 -0.70
N MET A 270 5.76 9.04 0.08
CA MET A 270 4.32 9.21 -0.07
C MET A 270 3.72 9.86 1.18
N PRO A 271 3.93 11.17 1.40
CA PRO A 271 3.42 11.85 2.60
C PRO A 271 1.89 11.76 2.71
N ASP A 272 1.18 11.72 1.59
CA ASP A 272 -0.28 11.56 1.56
C ASP A 272 -0.76 10.19 2.03
N LEU A 273 0.12 9.18 2.14
CA LEU A 273 -0.17 7.87 2.75
C LEU A 273 0.26 7.80 4.23
N GLY A 274 0.72 8.91 4.79
CA GLY A 274 1.28 9.01 6.12
C GLY A 274 2.77 9.27 6.11
N GLU A 275 3.23 10.14 7.02
CA GLU A 275 4.64 10.47 7.18
C GLU A 275 5.50 9.22 7.34
N GLY A 276 6.61 9.16 6.60
CA GLY A 276 7.52 8.01 6.60
C GLY A 276 7.12 6.85 5.68
N THR A 277 5.96 6.92 5.01
CA THR A 277 5.58 5.92 4.00
C THR A 277 6.31 6.16 2.68
N ILE A 278 6.81 5.10 2.07
CA ILE A 278 7.48 5.10 0.77
C ILE A 278 6.78 4.11 -0.15
N LEU A 279 6.49 4.50 -1.39
CA LEU A 279 6.06 3.58 -2.44
C LEU A 279 7.29 3.12 -3.21
N SER A 280 7.45 1.82 -3.39
CA SER A 280 8.52 1.22 -4.17
C SER A 280 7.98 0.26 -5.22
N VAL A 281 8.56 0.32 -6.41
CA VAL A 281 8.28 -0.57 -7.53
C VAL A 281 9.54 -1.34 -7.84
N MET A 282 9.39 -2.65 -8.03
CA MET A 282 10.44 -3.54 -8.49
C MET A 282 10.01 -4.20 -9.80
N ALA A 283 10.79 -4.03 -10.87
CA ALA A 283 10.49 -4.56 -12.21
C ALA A 283 11.64 -5.40 -12.76
N SER A 284 11.34 -6.56 -13.35
CA SER A 284 12.36 -7.42 -13.99
C SER A 284 12.76 -6.91 -15.38
N ALA A 285 13.76 -7.55 -16.01
CA ALA A 285 13.99 -7.36 -17.44
C ALA A 285 12.81 -7.89 -18.28
N ILE A 286 12.79 -7.46 -19.54
CA ILE A 286 11.91 -7.90 -20.63
C ILE A 286 12.35 -9.27 -21.15
#